data_AF-A0A920RKF4-F1
#
_entry.id   AF-A0A920RKF4-F1
#
_cell.length_a   1.000
_cell.length_b   1.000
_cell.length_c   1.000
_cell.angle_alpha   90.00
_cell.angle_beta   90.00
_cell.angle_gamma   90.00
#
_symmetry.space_group_name_H-M   'P 1'
#
loop_
_entity.id
_entity.type
_entity.pdbx_description
1 polymer ?
#
loop_
_entity_poly.entity_id
_entity_poly.type
_entity_poly.pdbx_seq_one_letter_code
_entity_poly.pdbx_strand_id
1 'polypeptide(L)'
;MRIAGALASQVLNHVTDYVQAGIETAELDQLCHDFITGDLDAIPAPLNYRGFFPKSICTSVNHVVCHGIPSAKKLKNGDIFNIDITVIKDGFTATPVECFSLVNRRSAHTVLSPAHMMQWWLAFDR
;
A
#
# COMPACT_ATOMS: atom_id res chain seq x y z
N MET A 1 8.64 -18.48 -2.38
CA MET A 1 7.59 -17.91 -1.50
C MET A 1 8.12 -17.20 -0.26
N ARG A 2 8.97 -17.81 0.61
CA ARG A 2 9.44 -17.14 1.85
C ARG A 2 10.21 -15.84 1.60
N ILE A 3 11.10 -15.82 0.61
CA ILE A 3 11.91 -14.64 0.25
C ILE A 3 11.02 -13.51 -0.26
N ALA A 4 10.20 -13.77 -1.29
CA ALA A 4 9.26 -12.77 -1.82
C ALA A 4 8.33 -12.19 -0.73
N GLY A 5 7.81 -13.02 0.18
CA GLY A 5 6.99 -12.56 1.30
C GLY A 5 7.77 -11.68 2.29
N ALA A 6 9.00 -12.05 2.61
CA ALA A 6 9.86 -11.25 3.48
C ALA A 6 10.26 -9.91 2.82
N LEU A 7 10.51 -9.90 1.51
CA LEU A 7 10.79 -8.67 0.76
C LEU A 7 9.59 -7.75 0.74
N ALA A 8 8.41 -8.28 0.41
CA ALA A 8 7.20 -7.47 0.38
C ALA A 8 6.85 -6.89 1.77
N SER A 9 7.08 -7.65 2.84
CA SER A 9 6.95 -7.13 4.22
C SER A 9 7.97 -6.04 4.54
N GLN A 10 9.18 -6.10 3.98
CA GLN A 10 10.17 -5.02 4.15
C GLN A 10 9.73 -3.74 3.45
N VAL A 11 9.16 -3.83 2.24
CA VAL A 11 8.60 -2.66 1.55
C VAL A 11 7.48 -2.04 2.36
N LEU A 12 6.60 -2.87 2.94
CA LEU A 12 5.51 -2.40 3.77
C LEU A 12 5.99 -1.66 5.03
N ASN A 13 6.98 -2.22 5.70
CA ASN A 13 7.62 -1.56 6.85
C ASN A 13 8.30 -0.24 6.42
N HIS A 14 8.98 -0.24 5.27
CA HIS A 14 9.65 0.94 4.74
C HIS A 14 8.67 2.08 4.46
N VAL A 15 7.56 1.80 3.77
CA VAL A 15 6.59 2.84 3.39
C VAL A 15 5.80 3.38 4.59
N THR A 16 5.60 2.55 5.62
CA THR A 16 4.87 2.92 6.84
C THR A 16 5.43 4.17 7.52
N ASP A 17 6.75 4.36 7.50
CA ASP A 17 7.41 5.54 8.11
C ASP A 17 7.10 6.87 7.39
N TYR A 18 6.61 6.80 6.14
CA TYR A 18 6.29 7.97 5.32
C TYR A 18 4.79 8.28 5.25
N VAL A 19 3.94 7.33 5.64
CA VAL A 19 2.49 7.48 5.61
C VAL A 19 2.12 8.65 6.50
N GLN A 20 1.65 9.79 6.01
CA GLN A 20 1.21 10.89 6.87
C GLN A 20 0.20 11.80 6.16
N ALA A 21 -0.56 12.58 6.92
CA ALA A 21 -1.44 13.56 6.32
C ALA A 21 -0.62 14.58 5.50
N GLY A 22 -1.06 14.84 4.28
CA GLY A 22 -0.41 15.74 3.33
C GLY A 22 0.44 15.04 2.27
N ILE A 23 0.83 13.77 2.47
CA ILE A 23 1.56 13.00 1.45
C ILE A 23 0.63 12.62 0.30
N GLU A 24 1.15 12.64 -0.92
CA GLU A 24 0.43 12.15 -2.10
C GLU A 24 0.55 10.63 -2.21
N THR A 25 -0.52 9.96 -2.63
CA THR A 25 -0.44 8.51 -2.87
C THR A 25 0.59 8.16 -3.95
N ALA A 26 0.84 9.06 -4.91
CA ALA A 26 1.88 8.93 -5.91
C ALA A 26 3.31 9.00 -5.32
N GLU A 27 3.52 9.75 -4.24
CA GLU A 27 4.81 9.79 -3.54
C GLU A 27 5.07 8.47 -2.83
N LEU A 28 4.04 7.88 -2.18
CA LEU A 28 4.11 6.54 -1.60
C LEU A 28 4.43 5.46 -2.65
N ASP A 29 3.82 5.55 -3.84
CA ASP A 29 4.12 4.67 -4.96
C ASP A 29 5.57 4.77 -5.42
N GLN A 30 6.10 6.00 -5.52
CA GLN A 30 7.49 6.21 -5.93
C GLN A 30 8.47 5.65 -4.89
N LEU A 31 8.25 5.91 -3.60
CA LEU A 31 9.07 5.35 -2.50
C LEU A 31 9.10 3.82 -2.55
N CYS A 32 7.93 3.18 -2.72
CA CYS A 32 7.86 1.74 -2.88
C CYS A 32 8.56 1.25 -4.15
N HIS A 33 8.37 1.92 -5.28
CA HIS A 33 9.01 1.56 -6.55
C HIS A 33 10.53 1.58 -6.45
N ASP A 34 11.08 2.66 -5.92
CA ASP A 34 12.52 2.86 -5.78
C ASP A 34 13.11 1.81 -4.84
N PHE A 35 12.47 1.54 -3.71
CA PHE A 35 12.93 0.53 -2.76
C PHE A 35 12.85 -0.89 -3.35
N ILE A 36 11.76 -1.22 -4.07
CA ILE A 36 11.59 -2.55 -4.68
C ILE A 36 12.65 -2.79 -5.76
N THR A 37 12.87 -1.82 -6.65
CA THR A 37 13.72 -1.99 -7.83
C THR A 37 15.20 -1.73 -7.55
N GLY A 38 15.51 -0.77 -6.68
CA GLY A 38 16.86 -0.38 -6.33
C GLY A 38 17.46 -1.24 -5.22
N ASP A 39 16.82 -1.28 -4.05
CA ASP A 39 17.39 -1.92 -2.86
C ASP A 39 17.14 -3.43 -2.80
N LEU A 40 15.96 -3.88 -3.24
CA LEU A 40 15.57 -5.29 -3.14
C LEU A 40 15.85 -6.10 -4.41
N ASP A 41 16.23 -5.44 -5.52
CA ASP A 41 16.44 -6.03 -6.84
C ASP A 41 15.23 -6.92 -7.24
N ALA A 42 14.03 -6.41 -7.01
CA ALA A 42 12.79 -7.13 -7.22
C ALA A 42 11.87 -6.35 -8.18
N ILE A 43 10.79 -7.00 -8.61
CA ILE A 43 9.86 -6.43 -9.59
C ILE A 43 8.54 -6.09 -8.90
N PRO A 44 8.03 -4.85 -9.01
CA PRO A 44 6.69 -4.51 -8.55
C PRO A 44 5.66 -5.15 -9.48
N ALA A 45 4.92 -6.14 -8.99
CA ALA A 45 3.98 -6.91 -9.82
C ALA A 45 2.79 -6.11 -10.39
N PRO A 46 2.23 -5.10 -9.67
CA PRO A 46 1.15 -4.29 -10.21
C PRO A 46 1.58 -3.46 -11.43
N LEU A 47 2.87 -3.14 -11.54
CA LEU A 47 3.36 -2.28 -12.60
C LEU A 47 3.14 -2.94 -13.97
N ASN A 48 2.38 -2.24 -14.81
CA ASN A 48 1.95 -2.70 -16.13
C ASN A 48 1.17 -4.04 -16.08
N TYR A 49 0.55 -4.35 -14.94
CA TYR A 49 -0.26 -5.57 -14.82
C TYR A 49 -1.40 -5.53 -15.86
N ARG A 50 -1.44 -6.58 -16.69
CA ARG A 50 -2.38 -6.73 -17.82
C ARG A 50 -2.40 -5.53 -18.79
N GLY A 51 -1.32 -4.75 -18.85
CA GLY A 51 -1.17 -3.64 -19.79
C GLY A 51 -1.95 -2.37 -19.45
N PHE A 52 -2.59 -2.28 -18.28
CA PHE A 52 -3.42 -1.12 -17.92
C PHE A 52 -3.12 -0.51 -16.56
N PHE A 53 -2.53 -1.26 -15.62
CA PHE A 53 -2.25 -0.73 -14.29
C PHE A 53 -0.91 0.05 -14.32
N PRO A 54 -0.92 1.38 -14.10
CA PRO A 54 0.24 2.21 -14.43
C PRO A 54 1.22 2.42 -13.27
N LYS A 55 0.97 1.79 -12.11
CA LYS A 55 1.64 2.09 -10.84
C LYS A 55 2.20 0.81 -10.20
N SER A 56 3.11 0.97 -9.26
CA SER A 56 3.86 -0.13 -8.63
C SER A 56 3.15 -0.72 -7.43
N ILE A 57 2.26 0.04 -6.79
CA ILE A 57 1.41 -0.40 -5.67
C ILE A 57 -0.05 0.00 -5.91
N CYS A 58 -0.97 -0.56 -5.12
CA CYS A 58 -2.35 -0.04 -5.06
C CYS A 58 -2.54 0.76 -3.77
N THR A 59 -3.22 1.91 -3.88
CA THR A 59 -3.60 2.76 -2.74
C THR A 59 -5.10 3.03 -2.78
N SER A 60 -5.85 2.44 -1.86
CA SER A 60 -7.32 2.52 -1.81
C SER A 60 -7.75 3.40 -0.64
N VAL A 61 -8.22 4.62 -0.93
CA VAL A 61 -8.55 5.63 0.10
C VAL A 61 -10.05 5.75 0.29
N ASN A 62 -10.51 5.67 1.55
CA ASN A 62 -11.91 5.73 1.94
C ASN A 62 -12.73 4.74 1.08
N HIS A 63 -13.85 5.19 0.49
CA HIS A 63 -14.80 4.38 -0.29
C HIS A 63 -14.22 3.52 -1.44
N VAL A 64 -12.95 3.69 -1.80
CA VAL A 64 -12.27 2.82 -2.76
C VAL A 64 -12.01 1.47 -2.09
N VAL A 65 -12.66 0.41 -2.55
CA VAL A 65 -12.57 -0.92 -1.93
C VAL A 65 -11.20 -1.55 -2.16
N CYS A 66 -10.78 -1.68 -3.42
CA CYS A 66 -9.51 -2.31 -3.83
C CYS A 66 -8.99 -1.67 -5.11
N HIS A 67 -7.71 -1.94 -5.44
CA HIS A 67 -7.06 -1.53 -6.69
C HIS A 67 -7.11 -0.02 -7.00
N GLY A 68 -7.14 0.82 -5.96
CA GLY A 68 -7.00 2.26 -6.16
C GLY A 68 -5.64 2.58 -6.80
N ILE A 69 -5.65 3.44 -7.81
CA ILE A 69 -4.43 3.84 -8.51
C ILE A 69 -3.80 5.03 -7.77
N PRO A 70 -2.52 4.93 -7.35
CA PRO A 70 -1.77 6.05 -6.82
C PRO A 70 -1.82 7.29 -7.72
N SER A 71 -2.15 8.43 -7.13
CA SER A 71 -2.35 9.71 -7.81
C SER A 71 -1.83 10.88 -6.97
N ALA A 72 -1.88 12.09 -7.52
CA ALA A 72 -1.55 13.34 -6.82
C ALA A 72 -2.55 13.71 -5.70
N LYS A 73 -3.47 12.81 -5.35
CA LYS A 73 -4.38 12.99 -4.22
C LYS A 73 -3.59 12.91 -2.92
N LYS A 74 -3.65 14.00 -2.15
CA LYS A 74 -3.10 14.07 -0.80
C LYS A 74 -4.00 13.38 0.21
N LEU A 75 -3.38 12.58 1.07
CA LEU A 75 -4.04 11.96 2.22
C LEU A 75 -4.39 13.04 3.26
N LYS A 76 -5.55 12.92 3.89
CA LYS A 76 -6.05 13.88 4.87
C LYS A 76 -6.13 13.24 6.25
N ASN A 77 -6.08 14.08 7.28
CA ASN A 77 -6.43 13.65 8.63
C ASN A 77 -7.88 13.14 8.64
N GLY A 78 -8.07 11.95 9.20
CA GLY A 78 -9.33 11.22 9.23
C GLY A 78 -9.52 10.25 8.07
N ASP A 79 -8.64 10.25 7.05
CA ASP A 79 -8.72 9.25 5.98
C ASP A 79 -8.33 7.87 6.52
N ILE A 80 -9.04 6.86 6.04
CA ILE A 80 -8.64 5.46 6.15
C ILE A 80 -8.19 5.03 4.76
N PHE A 81 -7.07 4.35 4.65
CA PHE A 81 -6.62 3.85 3.37
C PHE A 81 -5.86 2.55 3.49
N ASN A 82 -5.86 1.80 2.40
CA ASN A 82 -5.17 0.53 2.27
C ASN A 82 -4.00 0.65 1.28
N ILE A 83 -2.86 0.07 1.62
CA ILE A 83 -1.72 -0.15 0.72
C ILE A 83 -1.59 -1.64 0.43
N ASP A 84 -1.65 -1.99 -0.85
CA ASP A 84 -1.38 -3.35 -1.34
C ASP A 84 -0.04 -3.35 -2.09
N ILE A 85 0.89 -4.17 -1.60
CA ILE A 85 2.24 -4.30 -2.14
C ILE A 85 2.40 -5.71 -2.66
N THR A 86 2.71 -5.85 -3.95
CA THR A 86 3.03 -7.15 -4.53
C THR A 86 4.40 -7.13 -5.18
N VAL A 87 5.27 -8.04 -4.76
CA VAL A 87 6.65 -8.16 -5.25
C VAL A 87 6.86 -9.51 -5.94
N ILE A 88 7.59 -9.51 -7.05
CA ILE A 88 8.10 -10.70 -7.73
C ILE A 88 9.62 -10.76 -7.53
N LYS A 89 10.13 -11.87 -6.99
CA LYS A 89 11.56 -12.17 -6.89
C LYS A 89 11.79 -13.63 -7.27
N ASP A 90 12.76 -13.88 -8.16
CA ASP A 90 13.15 -15.21 -8.64
C ASP A 90 11.98 -16.08 -9.11
N GLY A 91 11.00 -15.46 -9.79
CA GLY A 91 9.80 -16.14 -10.29
C GLY A 91 8.72 -16.42 -9.24
N PHE A 92 8.90 -15.98 -7.99
CA PHE A 92 7.90 -16.09 -6.93
C PHE A 92 7.24 -14.76 -6.62
N THR A 93 5.91 -14.78 -6.47
CA THR A 93 5.09 -13.61 -6.14
C THR A 93 4.60 -13.70 -4.70
N ALA A 94 4.60 -12.58 -3.96
CA ALA A 94 3.95 -12.47 -2.66
C ALA A 94 3.33 -11.09 -2.44
N THR A 95 2.25 -11.05 -1.67
CA THR A 95 1.41 -9.86 -1.47
C THR A 95 0.98 -9.69 -0.01
N PRO A 96 1.65 -8.87 0.80
CA PRO A 96 1.09 -8.30 2.01
C PRO A 96 0.18 -7.11 1.69
N VAL A 97 -0.82 -6.93 2.56
CA VAL A 97 -1.79 -5.83 2.50
C VAL A 97 -1.92 -5.26 3.90
N GLU A 98 -1.94 -3.93 4.03
CA GLU A 98 -2.11 -3.25 5.31
C GLU A 98 -3.00 -2.03 5.20
N CYS A 99 -3.86 -1.85 6.20
CA CYS A 99 -4.80 -0.75 6.27
C CYS A 99 -4.39 0.23 7.38
N PHE A 100 -4.30 1.50 7.02
CA PHE A 100 -3.87 2.59 7.89
C PHE A 100 -5.05 3.53 8.16
N SER A 101 -5.18 3.95 9.42
CA SER A 101 -6.03 5.08 9.81
C SER A 101 -5.17 6.29 10.12
N LEU A 102 -5.37 7.38 9.38
CA LEU A 102 -4.64 8.63 9.57
C LEU A 102 -5.32 9.48 10.62
N VAL A 103 -4.99 9.28 11.89
CA VAL A 103 -5.48 10.13 12.99
C VAL A 103 -4.36 11.06 13.45
N ASN A 104 -4.67 12.36 13.49
CA ASN A 104 -3.71 13.41 13.83
C ASN A 104 -3.21 13.30 15.27
N ARG A 105 -2.15 12.52 15.51
CA ARG A 105 -1.19 12.76 16.59
C ARG A 105 0.18 12.33 16.08
N ARG A 106 1.09 13.30 15.98
CA ARG A 106 2.56 13.18 15.93
C ARG A 106 3.01 11.71 15.85
N SER A 107 3.34 11.25 14.63
CA SER A 107 3.96 9.95 14.33
C SER A 107 3.17 8.66 14.65
N ALA A 108 1.83 8.66 14.73
CA ALA A 108 1.07 7.43 14.99
C ALA A 108 0.01 7.15 13.91
N HIS A 109 0.41 6.42 12.86
CA HIS A 109 -0.53 5.69 12.00
C HIS A 109 -0.99 4.47 12.79
N THR A 110 -2.30 4.30 12.96
CA THR A 110 -2.81 3.06 13.56
C THR A 110 -3.04 2.06 12.45
N VAL A 111 -2.26 0.98 12.46
CA VAL A 111 -2.56 -0.22 11.68
C VAL A 111 -3.90 -0.76 12.15
N LEU A 112 -4.89 -0.78 11.26
CA LEU A 112 -6.19 -1.35 11.57
C LEU A 112 -6.07 -2.88 11.58
N SER A 113 -6.45 -3.50 12.70
CA SER A 113 -6.47 -4.96 12.78
C SER A 113 -7.38 -5.56 11.69
N PRO A 114 -7.17 -6.82 11.27
CA PRO A 114 -8.01 -7.49 10.28
C PRO A 114 -9.52 -7.45 10.62
N ALA A 115 -9.85 -7.43 11.92
CA ALA A 115 -11.22 -7.29 12.39
C ALA A 115 -11.85 -5.93 12.01
N HIS A 116 -11.09 -4.84 12.10
CA HIS A 116 -11.55 -3.51 11.68
C HIS A 116 -11.70 -3.42 10.16
N MET A 117 -10.82 -4.08 9.39
CA MET A 117 -10.95 -4.17 7.93
C MET A 117 -12.25 -4.89 7.51
N MET A 118 -12.59 -5.98 8.19
CA MET A 118 -13.83 -6.74 7.92
C MET A 118 -15.08 -5.94 8.32
N GLN A 119 -15.04 -5.21 9.44
CA GLN A 119 -16.11 -4.29 9.84
C GLN A 119 -16.30 -3.14 8.84
N TRP A 120 -15.21 -2.65 8.26
CA TRP A 120 -15.22 -1.61 7.25
C TRP A 120 -15.82 -2.11 5.92
N TRP A 121 -15.46 -3.33 5.50
CA TRP A 121 -16.06 -4.01 4.35
C TRP A 121 -17.57 -4.23 4.53
N LEU A 122 -17.99 -4.73 5.70
CA LEU A 122 -19.40 -4.93 6.05
C LEU A 122 -20.20 -3.63 6.21
N ALA A 123 -19.54 -2.49 6.46
CA ALA A 123 -20.18 -1.19 6.57
C ALA A 123 -20.48 -0.55 5.21
N PHE A 124 -19.77 -0.94 4.15
CA PHE A 124 -19.96 -0.43 2.79
C PHE A 124 -20.80 -1.33 1.89
N ASP A 125 -21.04 -2.60 2.26
CA ASP A 125 -21.93 -3.54 1.56
C ASP A 125 -23.40 -3.43 2.01
N ARG A 126 -23.86 -2.23 2.36
CA ARG A 126 -25.26 -1.93 2.77
C ARG A 126 -25.84 -0.76 1.99
#